data_AF-A0AAP8N6I9-F1
#
_entry.id   AF-A0AAP8N6I9-F1
#
_cell.length_a   1.000
_cell.length_b   1.000
_cell.length_c   1.000
_cell.angle_alpha   90.00
_cell.angle_beta   90.00
_cell.angle_gamma   90.00
#
_symmetry.space_group_name_H-M   'P 1'
#
loop_
_entity.id
_entity.type
_entity.pdbx_description
1 polymer ?
#
loop_
_entity_poly.entity_id
_entity_poly.type
_entity_poly.pdbx_seq_one_letter_code
_entity_poly.pdbx_strand_id
1 'polypeptide(L)' 'KGFAFVGPAFTDVKYFGDGVGIAVRKGDALKDKINTAIAAIRANGKYKQIQDKYFAFDIYGK' A
#
# COMPACT_ATOMS: atom_id res chain seq x y z
N LYS A 1 23.71 -4.83 13.02
CA LYS A 1 24.28 -3.58 13.57
C LYS A 1 25.48 -3.22 12.72
N GLY A 2 25.59 -1.97 12.25
CA GLY A 2 26.69 -1.52 11.37
C GLY A 2 26.29 -1.20 9.92
N PHE A 3 24.99 -1.14 9.61
CA PHE A 3 24.48 -0.66 8.33
C PHE A 3 23.36 0.35 8.61
N ALA A 4 23.30 1.39 7.77
CA ALA A 4 22.27 2.41 7.79
C ALA A 4 21.94 2.78 6.34
N PHE A 5 20.69 3.21 6.10
CA PHE A 5 20.36 3.87 4.84
C PHE A 5 21.18 5.15 4.73
N VAL A 6 21.88 5.30 3.61
CA VAL A 6 22.67 6.48 3.29
C VAL A 6 22.06 7.18 2.09
N GLY A 7 21.88 8.50 2.18
CA GLY A 7 21.23 9.31 1.17
C GLY A 7 19.76 9.64 1.47
N PRO A 8 19.14 10.55 0.70
CA PRO A 8 17.77 10.96 0.89
C PRO A 8 16.78 9.89 0.42
N ALA A 9 15.59 9.87 1.01
CA ALA A 9 14.47 9.10 0.48
C ALA A 9 13.91 9.83 -0.76
N PHE A 10 13.75 9.10 -1.87
CA PHE A 10 13.11 9.64 -3.08
C PHE A 10 11.65 9.18 -3.12
N THR A 11 10.75 10.11 -2.85
CA THR A 11 9.29 9.83 -2.76
C THR A 11 8.46 10.90 -3.49
N ASP A 12 9.09 11.62 -4.43
CA ASP A 12 8.40 12.67 -5.19
C ASP A 12 7.29 12.06 -6.06
N VAL A 13 6.04 12.41 -5.74
CA VAL A 13 4.83 11.93 -6.42
C VAL A 13 4.88 12.16 -7.92
N LYS A 14 5.57 13.21 -8.40
CA LYS A 14 5.75 13.47 -9.84
C LYS A 14 6.41 12.30 -10.56
N TYR A 15 7.33 11.61 -9.89
CA TYR A 15 8.11 10.52 -10.47
C TYR A 15 7.62 9.15 -10.03
N PHE A 16 7.13 9.02 -8.80
CA PHE A 16 6.78 7.73 -8.21
C PHE A 16 5.28 7.47 -8.07
N GLY A 17 4.44 8.48 -8.31
CA GLY A 17 2.99 8.38 -8.10
C GLY A 17 2.62 8.40 -6.62
N ASP A 18 1.33 8.16 -6.36
CA ASP A 18 0.76 8.13 -5.01
C ASP A 18 0.45 6.69 -4.59
N GLY A 19 1.17 6.22 -3.58
CA GLY A 19 0.98 4.91 -2.97
C GLY A 19 1.17 3.73 -3.92
N VAL A 20 0.43 2.65 -3.65
CA VAL A 20 0.49 1.37 -4.39
C VAL A 20 -0.93 0.91 -4.73
N GLY A 21 -1.14 0.40 -5.94
CA GLY A 21 -2.45 -0.02 -6.44
C GLY A 21 -2.42 -1.40 -7.11
N ILE A 22 -3.60 -2.04 -7.19
CA ILE A 22 -3.81 -3.26 -7.96
C ILE A 22 -4.23 -2.86 -9.39
N ALA A 23 -3.39 -3.16 -10.37
CA ALA A 23 -3.67 -2.84 -11.76
C ALA A 23 -4.76 -3.76 -12.33
N VAL A 24 -5.70 -3.17 -13.07
CA VAL A 24 -6.78 -3.86 -13.80
C VAL A 24 -6.91 -3.30 -15.21
N ARG A 25 -7.56 -4.04 -16.10
CA ARG A 25 -7.85 -3.54 -17.45
C ARG A 25 -8.75 -2.32 -17.39
N LYS A 26 -8.58 -1.40 -18.35
CA LYS A 26 -9.43 -0.21 -18.48
C LYS A 26 -10.88 -0.64 -18.75
N GLY A 27 -11.81 -0.13 -17.95
CA GLY A 27 -13.25 -0.43 -18.06
C GLY A 27 -13.67 -1.74 -17.37
N ASP A 28 -12.77 -2.45 -16.69
CA ASP A 28 -13.11 -3.70 -16.02
C ASP A 28 -13.96 -3.45 -14.76
N ALA A 29 -15.12 -4.11 -14.69
CA ALA A 29 -16.04 -4.04 -13.55
C ALA A 29 -15.44 -4.61 -12.25
N LEU A 30 -14.35 -5.39 -12.33
CA LEU A 30 -13.61 -5.86 -11.16
C LEU A 30 -12.98 -4.72 -10.35
N LYS A 31 -12.69 -3.57 -10.97
CA LYS A 31 -12.09 -2.41 -10.31
C LYS A 31 -12.86 -2.02 -9.04
N ASP A 32 -14.18 -1.88 -9.14
CA ASP A 32 -15.00 -1.43 -8.00
C ASP A 32 -15.16 -2.51 -6.93
N LYS A 33 -15.21 -3.79 -7.33
CA LYS A 33 -15.23 -4.92 -6.38
C LYS A 33 -13.93 -4.99 -5.57
N ILE A 34 -12.78 -4.81 -6.22
CA ILE A 34 -11.47 -4.77 -5.57
C ILE A 34 -11.38 -3.59 -4.61
N ASN A 35 -11.78 -2.39 -5.04
CA ASN A 35 -11.80 -1.20 -4.17
C ASN A 35 -12.65 -1.40 -2.92
N THR A 36 -13.86 -1.96 -3.09
CA THR A 36 -14.77 -2.26 -1.98
C THR A 36 -14.16 -3.28 -1.02
N ALA A 37 -13.53 -4.33 -1.54
CA ALA A 37 -12.86 -5.34 -0.72
C ALA A 37 -11.69 -4.75 0.07
N ILE A 38 -10.86 -3.90 -0.56
CA ILE A 38 -9.75 -3.22 0.11
C ILE A 38 -10.27 -2.34 1.25
N ALA A 39 -11.32 -1.54 1.02
CA ALA A 39 -11.93 -0.73 2.06
C ALA A 39 -12.45 -1.59 3.23
N ALA A 40 -13.13 -2.70 2.91
CA ALA A 40 -13.67 -3.61 3.91
C ALA A 40 -12.59 -4.26 4.79
N ILE A 41 -11.50 -4.78 4.19
CA ILE A 41 -10.41 -5.41 4.96
C ILE A 41 -9.64 -4.40 5.82
N ARG A 42 -9.66 -3.12 5.44
CA ARG A 42 -9.05 -2.06 6.24
C ARG A 42 -9.94 -1.71 7.42
N ALA A 43 -11.23 -1.52 7.18
CA ALA A 43 -12.20 -1.21 8.22
C ALA A 43 -12.30 -2.32 9.29
N ASN A 44 -12.21 -3.59 8.89
CA ASN A 44 -12.32 -4.72 9.81
C ASN A 44 -10.98 -5.19 10.41
N GLY A 45 -9.88 -4.47 10.16
CA GLY A 45 -8.56 -4.77 10.71
C GLY A 45 -7.81 -5.94 10.07
N LYS A 46 -8.38 -6.63 9.08
CA LYS A 46 -7.68 -7.72 8.37
C LYS A 46 -6.45 -7.24 7.63
N TYR A 47 -6.47 -6.03 7.08
CA TYR A 47 -5.30 -5.41 6.47
C TYR A 47 -4.14 -5.32 7.46
N LYS A 48 -4.42 -4.81 8.68
CA LYS A 48 -3.41 -4.71 9.74
C LYS A 48 -2.86 -6.09 10.13
N GLN A 49 -3.73 -7.09 10.27
CA GLN A 49 -3.30 -8.48 10.55
C GLN A 49 -2.37 -9.05 9.48
N ILE A 50 -2.53 -8.65 8.21
CA ILE A 50 -1.64 -9.06 7.12
C ILE A 50 -0.34 -8.27 7.20
N GLN A 51 -0.40 -6.95 7.34
CA GLN A 51 0.77 -6.08 7.44
C GLN A 51 1.72 -6.50 8.57
N ASP A 52 1.18 -6.74 9.77
CA ASP A 52 1.97 -7.03 10.97
C ASP A 52 2.82 -8.31 10.82
N LYS A 53 2.53 -9.17 9.84
CA LYS A 53 3.35 -10.36 9.52
C LYS A 53 4.64 -10.01 8.79
N TYR A 54 4.67 -8.89 8.08
CA TYR A 54 5.76 -8.54 7.16
C TYR A 54 6.48 -7.25 7.54
N PHE A 55 5.79 -6.33 8.21
CA PHE A 55 6.30 -5.00 8.52
C PHE A 55 6.11 -4.69 10.01
N ALA A 56 7.16 -4.17 10.64
CA ALA A 56 7.13 -3.72 12.04
C ALA A 56 6.62 -2.27 12.20
N PHE A 57 6.10 -1.67 11.13
CA PHE A 57 5.59 -0.30 11.05
C PHE A 57 4.38 -0.25 10.13
N ASP A 58 3.64 0.87 10.15
CA ASP A 58 2.52 1.09 9.25
C ASP A 58 3.01 1.34 7.82
N ILE A 59 2.80 0.35 6.95
CA ILE A 59 3.27 0.40 5.55
C ILE A 59 2.26 1.14 4.66
N TYR A 60 1.00 1.26 5.09
CA TYR A 60 0.02 2.02 4.34
C TYR A 60 0.30 3.53 4.44
N GLY A 61 0.87 3.97 5.57
CA GLY A 61 1.13 5.38 5.82
C GLY A 61 -0.14 6.17 6.13
N LYS A 62 0.01 7.47 6.43
CA LYS A 62 -1.12 8.40 6.58
C LYS A 62 -1.58 8.90 5.23
#